data_AF-A0A8T0GIG3-F1
#
_entry.id   AF-A0A8T0GIG3-F1
#
_cell.length_a   1.000
_cell.length_b   1.000
_cell.length_c   1.000
_cell.angle_alpha   90.00
_cell.angle_beta   90.00
_cell.angle_gamma   90.00
#
_symmetry.space_group_name_H-M   'P 1'
#
loop_
_entity.id
_entity.type
_entity.pdbx_description
1 polymer ?
#
loop_
_entity_poly.entity_id
_entity_poly.type
_entity_poly.pdbx_seq_one_letter_code
_entity_poly.pdbx_strand_id
1 'polypeptide(L)'
;MLRGVEADGCDFPIVCESCLGENPYVRMTKANFNKECKICTRAFTVFRWSPGRNARYKKTEVCQTCSTVKNVCQVCLLDLEFGLPVQVRDTALGGNASDSMPRSDVNKTFFAEEQDRKAMVGLGNESLFGKAPPSNTIMKLQRTAPYYKRNLAQICSFYREGKCKRGAECPYRHEMPVTGELSKQNIQDRYHGVNDPVAAKLLRKAGEMETAGGKDQEWRSNLGGGIPRALGSQQQQHLHRGHEQSSSNYFPVPNPSISPPSIYPSMDPQRMGAVMR
;
A
#
# COMPACT_ATOMS: atom_id res chain seq x y z
N MET A 1 23.22 -34.59 -4.49
CA MET A 1 23.28 -33.33 -3.71
C MET A 1 22.03 -32.51 -4.01
N LEU A 2 20.89 -32.87 -3.41
CA LEU A 2 19.70 -32.04 -3.42
C LEU A 2 19.92 -30.97 -2.36
N ARG A 3 20.28 -29.74 -2.77
CA ARG A 3 20.29 -28.61 -1.84
C ARG A 3 18.86 -28.44 -1.35
N GLY A 4 18.68 -28.49 -0.03
CA GLY A 4 17.40 -28.30 0.64
C GLY A 4 16.72 -27.02 0.15
N VAL A 5 15.54 -27.20 -0.44
CA VAL A 5 14.67 -26.16 -1.00
C VAL A 5 13.78 -25.61 0.12
N GLU A 6 14.37 -25.13 1.21
CA GLU A 6 13.62 -24.67 2.40
C GLU A 6 14.06 -23.28 2.89
N ALA A 7 14.63 -22.44 2.02
CA ALA A 7 15.01 -21.08 2.39
C ALA A 7 14.78 -20.09 1.24
N ASP A 8 13.63 -20.16 0.57
CA ASP A 8 13.12 -18.95 -0.07
C ASP A 8 12.42 -18.15 1.03
N GLY A 9 12.92 -16.94 1.35
CA GLY A 9 12.35 -16.01 2.33
C GLY A 9 10.96 -15.45 1.96
N CYS A 10 10.14 -16.26 1.29
CA CYS A 10 8.86 -15.93 0.68
C CYS A 10 7.74 -16.78 1.30
N ASP A 11 7.55 -16.72 2.62
CA ASP A 11 6.44 -17.44 3.26
C ASP A 11 5.09 -16.77 3.05
N PHE A 12 5.09 -15.44 2.91
CA PHE A 12 3.87 -14.66 2.73
C PHE A 12 3.99 -13.70 1.54
N PRO A 13 2.92 -13.53 0.74
CA PRO A 13 2.94 -12.63 -0.40
C PRO A 13 2.87 -11.15 0.02
N ILE A 14 3.50 -10.28 -0.76
CA ILE A 14 3.42 -8.82 -0.59
C ILE A 14 2.22 -8.29 -1.38
N VAL A 15 1.11 -8.03 -0.68
CA VAL A 15 -0.18 -7.67 -1.29
C VAL A 15 -0.84 -6.49 -0.57
N CYS A 16 -1.61 -5.70 -1.32
CA CYS A 16 -2.42 -4.62 -0.75
C CYS A 16 -3.80 -5.10 -0.27
N GLU A 17 -4.41 -4.33 0.63
CA GLU A 17 -5.74 -4.60 1.21
C GLU A 17 -6.82 -4.82 0.15
N SER A 18 -6.80 -4.00 -0.91
CA SER A 18 -7.73 -4.15 -2.03
C SER A 18 -7.60 -5.49 -2.74
N CYS A 19 -6.41 -6.10 -2.80
CA CYS A 19 -6.22 -7.41 -3.44
C CYS A 19 -6.47 -8.58 -2.49
N LEU A 20 -6.25 -8.38 -1.19
CA LEU A 20 -6.50 -9.39 -0.18
C LEU A 20 -8.01 -9.62 0.02
N GLY A 21 -8.80 -8.54 0.04
CA GLY A 21 -10.26 -8.59 0.14
C GLY A 21 -10.81 -7.92 1.40
N GLU A 22 -12.10 -8.07 1.62
CA GLU A 22 -12.80 -7.52 2.81
C GLU A 22 -12.75 -8.48 4.01
N ASN A 23 -12.52 -9.77 3.76
CA ASN A 23 -12.54 -10.79 4.79
C ASN A 23 -11.19 -10.85 5.54
N PRO A 24 -11.17 -10.67 6.88
CA PRO A 24 -9.95 -10.80 7.68
C PRO A 24 -9.35 -12.22 7.63
N TYR A 25 -10.18 -13.24 7.43
CA TYR A 25 -9.76 -14.64 7.41
C TYR A 25 -9.67 -15.14 5.98
N VAL A 26 -8.45 -15.14 5.43
CA VAL A 26 -8.17 -15.57 4.05
C VAL A 26 -7.52 -16.94 4.03
N ARG A 27 -8.06 -17.84 3.21
CA ARG A 27 -7.42 -19.12 2.88
C ARG A 27 -6.63 -18.98 1.58
N MET A 28 -5.35 -19.34 1.63
CA MET A 28 -4.45 -19.27 0.48
C MET A 28 -3.77 -20.62 0.22
N THR A 29 -3.45 -20.88 -1.03
CA THR A 29 -2.63 -22.01 -1.47
C THR A 29 -1.26 -21.50 -1.87
N LYS A 30 -0.19 -22.09 -1.31
CA LYS A 30 1.22 -21.83 -1.67
C LYS A 30 1.66 -22.90 -2.67
N ALA A 31 2.21 -22.48 -3.80
CA ALA A 31 2.78 -23.37 -4.80
C ALA A 31 4.20 -22.89 -5.17
N ASN A 32 5.22 -23.64 -4.72
CA ASN A 32 6.62 -23.26 -4.93
C ASN A 32 6.99 -23.36 -6.41
N PHE A 33 7.69 -22.35 -6.93
CA PHE A 33 8.22 -22.29 -8.31
C PHE A 33 7.22 -22.67 -9.43
N ASN A 34 5.93 -22.41 -9.25
CA ASN A 34 4.89 -22.87 -10.19
C ASN A 34 4.79 -22.02 -11.47
N LYS A 35 5.12 -20.73 -11.39
CA LYS A 35 5.03 -19.79 -12.52
C LYS A 35 6.26 -18.91 -12.61
N GLU A 36 6.54 -18.44 -13.81
CA GLU A 36 7.50 -17.38 -14.09
C GLU A 36 6.92 -15.99 -13.77
N CYS A 37 7.77 -15.10 -13.27
CA CYS A 37 7.48 -13.71 -13.03
C CYS A 37 7.28 -12.97 -14.35
N LYS A 38 6.24 -12.12 -14.44
CA LYS A 38 5.94 -11.37 -15.67
C LYS A 38 6.92 -10.25 -16.02
N ILE A 39 7.88 -9.96 -15.13
CA ILE A 39 8.91 -8.93 -15.34
C ILE A 39 10.28 -9.57 -15.53
N CYS A 40 10.79 -10.31 -14.53
CA CYS A 40 12.12 -10.91 -14.58
C CYS A 40 12.17 -12.31 -15.23
N THR A 41 11.02 -12.88 -15.65
CA THR A 41 10.91 -14.22 -16.26
C THR A 41 11.44 -15.38 -15.41
N ARG A 42 11.77 -15.16 -14.14
CA ARG A 42 12.24 -16.19 -13.20
C ARG A 42 11.07 -16.91 -12.54
N ALA A 43 11.22 -18.22 -12.32
CA ALA A 43 10.25 -18.99 -11.53
C ALA A 43 10.18 -18.49 -10.09
N PHE A 44 8.97 -18.42 -9.52
CA PHE A 44 8.75 -17.98 -8.15
C PHE A 44 7.57 -18.70 -7.48
N THR A 45 7.48 -18.58 -6.16
CA THR A 45 6.39 -19.13 -5.37
C THR A 45 5.09 -18.35 -5.60
N VAL A 46 4.06 -19.05 -6.07
CA VAL A 46 2.76 -18.48 -6.40
C VAL A 46 1.80 -18.71 -5.26
N PHE A 47 1.19 -17.63 -4.80
CA PHE A 47 0.08 -17.68 -3.85
C PHE A 47 -1.24 -17.49 -4.59
N ARG A 48 -2.26 -18.26 -4.23
CA ARG A 48 -3.61 -18.16 -4.80
C ARG A 48 -4.67 -18.15 -3.70
N TRP A 49 -5.59 -17.18 -3.73
CA TRP A 49 -6.67 -17.02 -2.74
C TRP A 49 -7.94 -16.45 -3.39
N SER A 50 -9.05 -16.50 -2.65
CA SER A 50 -10.30 -15.83 -3.02
C SER A 50 -10.55 -14.64 -2.09
N PRO A 51 -10.58 -13.39 -2.59
CA PRO A 51 -10.81 -12.20 -1.77
C PRO A 51 -12.24 -12.06 -1.19
N GLY A 52 -13.21 -12.79 -1.74
CA GLY A 52 -14.62 -12.65 -1.38
C GLY A 52 -15.52 -13.61 -2.12
N ARG A 53 -16.83 -13.58 -1.81
CA ARG A 53 -17.82 -14.53 -2.37
C ARG A 53 -18.01 -14.41 -3.89
N ASN A 54 -18.13 -13.17 -4.39
CA ASN A 54 -18.32 -12.89 -5.83
C ASN A 54 -17.01 -12.41 -6.51
N ALA A 55 -15.87 -12.77 -5.93
CA ALA A 55 -14.57 -12.37 -6.43
C ALA A 55 -13.93 -13.48 -7.28
N ARG A 56 -13.11 -13.09 -8.26
CA ARG A 56 -12.22 -14.04 -8.93
C ARG A 56 -11.11 -14.45 -7.98
N TYR A 57 -10.65 -15.69 -8.13
CA TYR A 57 -9.39 -16.11 -7.55
C TYR A 57 -8.27 -15.18 -8.01
N LYS A 58 -7.58 -14.60 -7.03
CA LYS A 58 -6.37 -13.80 -7.25
C LYS A 58 -5.16 -14.71 -7.10
N LYS A 59 -4.11 -14.36 -7.81
CA LYS A 59 -2.81 -15.00 -7.71
C LYS A 59 -1.73 -13.94 -7.85
N THR A 60 -0.56 -14.20 -7.29
CA THR A 60 0.63 -13.37 -7.49
C THR A 60 1.13 -13.48 -8.93
N GLU A 61 1.44 -12.35 -9.57
CA GLU A 61 1.89 -12.29 -10.97
C GLU A 61 3.39 -11.92 -11.09
N VAL A 62 3.96 -11.33 -10.04
CA VAL A 62 5.39 -10.97 -9.97
C VAL A 62 6.06 -11.55 -8.73
N CYS A 63 7.37 -11.78 -8.81
CA CYS A 63 8.16 -12.27 -7.69
C CYS A 63 8.28 -11.22 -6.57
N GLN A 64 8.67 -11.68 -5.38
CA GLN A 64 8.89 -10.82 -4.21
C GLN A 64 10.00 -9.80 -4.46
N THR A 65 11.08 -10.18 -5.13
CA THR A 65 12.18 -9.27 -5.49
C THR A 65 11.70 -8.06 -6.30
N CYS A 66 10.95 -8.29 -7.38
CA CYS A 66 10.40 -7.20 -8.19
C CYS A 66 9.40 -6.33 -7.42
N SER A 67 8.62 -6.95 -6.53
CA SER A 67 7.69 -6.25 -5.64
C SER A 67 8.42 -5.35 -4.65
N THR A 68 9.49 -5.84 -4.02
CA THR A 68 10.31 -5.09 -3.05
C THR A 68 11.08 -3.95 -3.71
N VAL A 69 11.74 -4.19 -4.84
CA VAL A 69 12.55 -3.18 -5.55
C VAL A 69 11.73 -1.93 -5.90
N LYS A 70 10.47 -2.11 -6.27
CA LYS A 70 9.58 -1.02 -6.67
C LYS A 70 8.55 -0.65 -5.61
N ASN A 71 8.52 -1.29 -4.44
CA ASN A 71 7.48 -1.13 -3.42
C ASN A 71 6.04 -1.28 -3.99
N VAL A 72 5.78 -2.35 -4.74
CA VAL A 72 4.48 -2.59 -5.41
C VAL A 72 3.84 -3.89 -4.98
N CYS A 73 2.52 -3.96 -5.03
CA CYS A 73 1.76 -5.19 -4.79
C CYS A 73 2.00 -6.24 -5.88
N GLN A 74 2.21 -7.51 -5.47
CA GLN A 74 2.49 -8.63 -6.37
C GLN A 74 1.35 -9.00 -7.35
N VAL A 75 0.13 -8.48 -7.11
CA VAL A 75 -1.07 -8.79 -7.91
C VAL A 75 -1.50 -7.63 -8.79
N CYS A 76 -1.62 -6.42 -8.21
CA CYS A 76 -2.14 -5.27 -8.94
C CYS A 76 -1.06 -4.35 -9.50
N LEU A 77 0.21 -4.50 -9.10
CA LEU A 77 1.33 -3.61 -9.45
C LEU A 77 1.11 -2.14 -9.09
N LEU A 78 0.20 -1.86 -8.14
CA LEU A 78 0.07 -0.54 -7.55
C LEU A 78 0.99 -0.46 -6.34
N ASP A 79 1.38 0.75 -6.01
CA ASP A 79 2.15 1.07 -4.81
C ASP A 79 1.45 0.60 -3.53
N LEU A 80 2.23 0.14 -2.55
CA LEU A 80 1.70 -0.40 -1.29
C LEU A 80 1.25 0.69 -0.30
N GLU A 81 1.81 1.89 -0.39
CA GLU A 81 1.56 2.98 0.55
C GLU A 81 0.40 3.87 0.08
N PHE A 82 0.45 4.32 -1.17
CA PHE A 82 -0.51 5.26 -1.75
C PHE A 82 -1.56 4.59 -2.63
N GLY A 83 -1.33 3.34 -3.08
CA GLY A 83 -2.24 2.64 -3.98
C GLY A 83 -2.33 3.25 -5.39
N LEU A 84 -1.33 4.04 -5.79
CA LEU A 84 -1.25 4.71 -7.09
C LEU A 84 -0.40 3.89 -8.10
N PRO A 85 -0.59 4.11 -9.42
CA PRO A 85 0.30 3.55 -10.43
C PRO A 85 1.75 4.05 -10.26
N VAL A 86 2.72 3.19 -10.58
CA VAL A 86 4.17 3.46 -10.45
C VAL A 86 4.56 4.78 -11.12
N GLN A 87 4.07 5.03 -12.34
CA GLN A 87 4.37 6.27 -13.06
C GLN A 87 3.91 7.53 -12.32
N VAL A 88 2.72 7.51 -11.71
CA VAL A 88 2.17 8.67 -10.99
C VAL A 88 3.02 8.96 -9.75
N ARG A 89 3.34 7.90 -9.00
CA ARG A 89 4.18 7.99 -7.81
C ARG A 89 5.57 8.51 -8.14
N ASP A 90 6.22 7.90 -9.12
CA ASP A 90 7.60 8.23 -9.50
C ASP A 90 7.68 9.67 -10.05
N THR A 91 6.66 10.13 -10.79
CA THR A 91 6.54 11.53 -11.23
C THR A 91 6.41 12.48 -10.04
N ALA A 92 5.60 12.13 -9.04
CA ALA A 92 5.34 12.98 -7.89
C ALA A 92 6.49 13.01 -6.86
N LEU A 93 7.32 11.95 -6.81
CA LEU A 93 8.53 11.87 -5.99
C LEU A 93 9.80 12.41 -6.68
N GLY A 94 9.66 13.07 -7.84
CA GLY A 94 10.77 13.74 -8.52
C GLY A 94 11.65 12.83 -9.37
N GLY A 95 11.12 11.72 -9.90
CA GLY A 95 11.71 10.93 -11.00
C GLY A 95 12.94 10.09 -10.65
N ASN A 96 13.64 10.37 -9.56
CA ASN A 96 14.94 9.73 -9.26
C ASN A 96 14.84 8.34 -8.63
N ALA A 97 13.65 7.88 -8.26
CA ALA A 97 13.44 6.52 -7.76
C ALA A 97 13.13 5.50 -8.87
N SER A 98 13.12 5.94 -10.14
CA SER A 98 12.48 5.20 -11.22
C SER A 98 13.38 4.24 -12.00
N ASP A 99 14.71 4.30 -11.93
CA ASP A 99 15.51 3.63 -12.99
C ASP A 99 16.72 2.81 -12.50
N SER A 100 16.48 1.84 -11.61
CA SER A 100 17.51 0.86 -11.26
C SER A 100 17.29 -0.52 -11.87
N MET A 101 16.17 -0.77 -12.57
CA MET A 101 15.88 -2.11 -13.11
C MET A 101 16.07 -2.16 -14.63
N PRO A 102 17.13 -2.84 -15.10
CA PRO A 102 17.46 -2.88 -16.53
C PRO A 102 16.45 -3.69 -17.34
N ARG A 103 16.27 -3.33 -18.62
CA ARG A 103 15.32 -3.97 -19.55
C ARG A 103 15.90 -5.15 -20.33
N SER A 104 17.21 -5.19 -20.54
CA SER A 104 17.83 -6.29 -21.30
C SER A 104 17.76 -7.60 -20.52
N ASP A 105 17.55 -8.69 -21.25
CA ASP A 105 17.30 -10.01 -20.65
C ASP A 105 18.43 -10.53 -19.76
N VAL A 106 19.68 -10.16 -20.08
CA VAL A 106 20.86 -10.55 -19.28
C VAL A 106 21.02 -9.66 -18.05
N ASN A 107 20.79 -8.35 -18.19
CA ASN A 107 21.00 -7.44 -17.08
C ASN A 107 19.88 -7.58 -16.04
N LYS A 108 18.66 -7.92 -16.46
CA LYS A 108 17.52 -8.11 -15.53
C LYS A 108 17.71 -9.32 -14.63
N THR A 109 18.29 -10.42 -15.13
CA THR A 109 18.53 -11.63 -14.34
C THR A 109 19.65 -11.39 -13.33
N PHE A 110 20.77 -10.81 -13.78
CA PHE A 110 21.87 -10.43 -12.91
C PHE A 110 21.43 -9.46 -11.81
N PHE A 111 20.65 -8.44 -12.17
CA PHE A 111 20.11 -7.49 -11.19
C PHE A 111 19.19 -8.17 -10.18
N ALA A 112 18.30 -9.07 -10.63
CA ALA A 112 17.40 -9.79 -9.74
C ALA A 112 18.16 -10.68 -8.74
N GLU A 113 19.15 -11.44 -9.21
CA GLU A 113 20.00 -12.28 -8.36
C GLU A 113 20.77 -11.47 -7.32
N GLU A 114 21.35 -10.34 -7.72
CA GLU A 114 22.07 -9.45 -6.82
C GLU A 114 21.14 -8.83 -5.75
N GLN A 115 19.90 -8.48 -6.13
CA GLN A 115 18.90 -8.01 -5.16
C GLN A 115 18.44 -9.11 -4.21
N ASP A 116 18.30 -10.34 -4.67
CA ASP A 116 17.98 -11.46 -3.78
C ASP A 116 19.12 -11.75 -2.80
N ARG A 117 20.37 -11.67 -3.28
CA ARG A 117 21.55 -11.78 -2.43
C ARG A 117 21.54 -10.69 -1.35
N LYS A 118 21.20 -9.44 -1.70
CA LYS A 118 21.06 -8.34 -0.74
C LYS A 118 19.91 -8.54 0.25
N ALA A 119 18.77 -9.06 -0.22
CA ALA A 119 17.62 -9.36 0.62
C ALA A 119 17.93 -10.48 1.62
N MET A 120 18.64 -11.53 1.19
CA MET A 120 19.12 -12.61 2.05
C MET A 120 20.06 -12.13 3.17
N VAL A 121 20.92 -11.17 2.87
CA VAL A 121 21.87 -10.59 3.86
C VAL A 121 21.18 -9.57 4.80
N GLY A 122 19.86 -9.37 4.66
CA GLY A 122 19.10 -8.44 5.52
C GLY A 122 19.34 -6.96 5.21
N LEU A 123 20.12 -6.64 4.17
CA LEU A 123 20.38 -5.29 3.68
C LEU A 123 19.31 -4.80 2.69
N GLY A 124 18.35 -5.66 2.32
CA GLY A 124 17.32 -5.37 1.32
C GLY A 124 16.15 -4.50 1.80
N ASN A 125 16.12 -4.08 3.07
CA ASN A 125 14.98 -3.34 3.64
C ASN A 125 15.14 -1.80 3.60
N GLU A 126 16.29 -1.28 3.17
CA GLU A 126 16.43 0.16 2.92
C GLU A 126 15.91 0.51 1.53
N SER A 127 14.58 0.40 1.37
CA SER A 127 13.87 0.96 0.24
C SER A 127 14.09 2.48 0.24
N LEU A 128 14.87 2.98 -0.74
CA LEU A 128 15.13 4.40 -0.99
C LEU A 128 13.86 5.26 -1.12
N PHE A 129 12.70 4.63 -1.20
CA PHE A 129 11.38 5.24 -1.35
C PHE A 129 10.82 5.86 -0.05
N GLY A 130 11.34 5.51 1.13
CA GLY A 130 10.82 6.01 2.42
C GLY A 130 11.35 7.38 2.89
N LYS A 131 12.22 8.05 2.11
CA LYS A 131 12.92 9.28 2.56
C LYS A 131 12.37 10.59 1.97
N ALA A 132 11.43 10.53 1.04
CA ALA A 132 10.84 11.74 0.45
C ALA A 132 9.52 12.10 1.15
N PRO A 133 9.32 13.34 1.60
CA PRO A 133 8.04 13.76 2.14
C PRO A 133 6.95 13.59 1.07
N PRO A 134 5.76 13.10 1.42
CA PRO A 134 4.70 12.87 0.45
C PRO A 134 4.33 14.20 -0.22
N SER A 135 4.45 14.23 -1.55
CA SER A 135 4.05 15.40 -2.33
C SER A 135 2.56 15.66 -2.18
N ASN A 136 2.16 16.93 -2.11
CA ASN A 136 0.76 17.35 -1.99
C ASN A 136 -0.14 16.74 -3.09
N THR A 137 0.43 16.45 -4.26
CA THR A 137 -0.29 15.82 -5.38
C THR A 137 -0.64 14.35 -5.12
N ILE A 138 0.23 13.60 -4.42
CA ILE A 138 0.02 12.18 -4.07
C ILE A 138 -1.17 12.06 -3.14
N MET A 139 -1.20 12.88 -2.09
CA MET A 139 -2.27 12.87 -1.08
C MET A 139 -3.64 13.19 -1.68
N LYS A 140 -3.70 14.13 -2.63
CA LYS A 140 -4.96 14.46 -3.35
C LYS A 140 -5.45 13.34 -4.27
N LEU A 141 -4.53 12.57 -4.86
CA LEU A 141 -4.86 11.49 -5.79
C LEU A 141 -5.13 10.15 -5.09
N GLN A 142 -4.59 9.97 -3.89
CA GLN A 142 -4.75 8.75 -3.09
C GLN A 142 -6.23 8.48 -2.80
N ARG A 143 -6.61 7.20 -2.89
CA ARG A 143 -7.96 6.76 -2.52
C ARG A 143 -7.97 6.45 -1.02
N THR A 144 -8.97 6.97 -0.32
CA THR A 144 -9.17 6.72 1.12
C THR A 144 -9.80 5.35 1.41
N ALA A 145 -10.55 4.79 0.46
CA ALA A 145 -11.21 3.49 0.59
C ALA A 145 -10.75 2.49 -0.48
N PRO A 146 -10.63 1.19 -0.12
CA PRO A 146 -10.24 0.13 -1.03
C PRO A 146 -11.24 -0.04 -2.18
N TYR A 147 -10.72 -0.38 -3.37
CA TYR A 147 -11.54 -0.53 -4.58
C TYR A 147 -11.77 -2.00 -4.94
N TYR A 148 -12.73 -2.63 -4.25
CA TYR A 148 -13.03 -4.06 -4.39
C TYR A 148 -13.66 -4.45 -5.73
N LYS A 149 -14.15 -3.49 -6.54
CA LYS A 149 -14.63 -3.77 -7.92
C LYS A 149 -13.52 -4.39 -8.81
N ARG A 150 -12.24 -4.22 -8.46
CA ARG A 150 -11.10 -4.88 -9.14
C ARG A 150 -11.06 -6.40 -8.92
N ASN A 151 -11.70 -6.89 -7.86
CA ASN A 151 -11.72 -8.31 -7.51
C ASN A 151 -12.85 -9.08 -8.16
N LEU A 152 -13.79 -8.39 -8.80
CA LEU A 152 -14.92 -9.02 -9.47
C LEU A 152 -14.48 -10.04 -10.52
N ALA A 153 -15.35 -11.04 -10.71
CA ALA A 153 -15.18 -12.05 -11.75
C ALA A 153 -15.00 -11.41 -13.13
N GLN A 154 -14.27 -12.11 -14.01
CA GLN A 154 -14.14 -11.68 -15.39
C GLN A 154 -15.49 -11.70 -16.09
N ILE A 155 -15.61 -10.88 -17.13
CA ILE A 155 -16.79 -10.85 -17.98
C ILE A 155 -16.84 -12.14 -18.79
N CYS A 156 -18.01 -12.77 -18.85
CA CYS A 156 -18.22 -13.99 -19.61
C CYS A 156 -18.10 -13.69 -21.11
N SER A 157 -17.12 -14.29 -21.79
CA SER A 157 -16.95 -14.18 -23.24
C SER A 157 -18.16 -14.71 -24.00
N PHE A 158 -18.73 -15.83 -23.56
CA PHE A 158 -19.92 -16.43 -24.17
C PHE A 158 -21.18 -15.58 -24.00
N TYR A 159 -21.28 -14.82 -22.90
CA TYR A 159 -22.40 -13.90 -22.70
C TYR A 159 -22.29 -12.70 -23.64
N ARG A 160 -21.09 -12.15 -23.81
CA ARG A 160 -20.83 -11.09 -24.79
C ARG A 160 -21.23 -11.50 -26.21
N GLU A 161 -21.09 -12.79 -26.54
CA GLU A 161 -21.49 -13.36 -27.84
C GLU A 161 -22.95 -13.85 -27.89
N GLY A 162 -23.71 -13.76 -26.80
CA GLY A 162 -25.10 -14.23 -26.73
C GLY A 162 -25.27 -15.76 -26.65
N LYS A 163 -24.20 -16.52 -26.43
CA LYS A 163 -24.18 -18.00 -26.43
C LYS A 163 -24.10 -18.63 -25.03
N CYS A 164 -24.20 -17.84 -23.96
CA CYS A 164 -24.07 -18.36 -22.61
C CYS A 164 -25.29 -19.18 -22.18
N LYS A 165 -25.13 -20.50 -22.06
CA LYS A 165 -26.18 -21.42 -21.60
C LYS A 165 -26.29 -21.56 -20.08
N ARG A 166 -25.34 -20.99 -19.32
CA ARG A 166 -25.25 -21.15 -17.85
C ARG A 166 -26.18 -20.23 -17.06
N GLY A 167 -26.81 -19.26 -17.72
CA GLY A 167 -27.76 -18.34 -17.07
C GLY A 167 -27.18 -17.66 -15.83
N ALA A 168 -27.94 -17.65 -14.74
CA ALA A 168 -27.55 -17.06 -13.45
C ALA A 168 -26.47 -17.85 -12.69
N GLU A 169 -26.24 -19.12 -13.04
CA GLU A 169 -25.22 -19.97 -12.40
C GLU A 169 -23.82 -19.75 -12.99
N CYS A 170 -23.70 -18.89 -14.01
CA CYS A 170 -22.41 -18.61 -14.62
C CYS A 170 -21.43 -17.99 -13.61
N PRO A 171 -20.23 -18.57 -13.37
CA PRO A 171 -19.24 -17.98 -12.47
C PRO A 171 -18.65 -16.65 -12.95
N TYR A 172 -18.90 -16.31 -14.21
CA TYR A 172 -18.43 -15.09 -14.86
C TYR A 172 -19.54 -14.05 -14.92
N ARG A 173 -19.16 -12.77 -14.93
CA ARG A 173 -20.13 -11.67 -14.95
C ARG A 173 -20.79 -11.52 -16.31
N HIS A 174 -22.09 -11.27 -16.29
CA HIS A 174 -22.94 -11.03 -17.45
C HIS A 174 -23.18 -9.53 -17.64
N GLU A 175 -22.11 -8.80 -17.96
CA GLU A 175 -22.14 -7.36 -18.24
C GLU A 175 -21.36 -7.08 -19.53
N MET A 176 -21.70 -6.02 -20.26
CA MET A 176 -20.93 -5.62 -21.42
C MET A 176 -19.57 -5.06 -21.00
N PRO A 177 -18.45 -5.46 -21.64
CA PRO A 177 -17.14 -4.92 -21.33
C PRO A 177 -17.10 -3.43 -21.68
N VAL A 178 -16.49 -2.64 -20.80
CA VAL A 178 -16.21 -1.23 -21.08
C VAL A 178 -15.15 -1.18 -22.18
N THR A 179 -15.56 -0.86 -23.40
CA THR A 179 -14.67 -0.62 -24.53
C THR A 179 -14.12 0.80 -24.43
N GLY A 180 -12.79 0.94 -24.38
CA GLY A 180 -12.12 2.23 -24.37
C GLY A 180 -10.61 2.09 -24.44
N GLU A 181 -9.90 3.22 -24.57
CA GLU A 181 -8.44 3.30 -24.63
C GLU A 181 -7.73 2.66 -23.41
N LEU A 182 -8.44 2.58 -22.28
CA LEU A 182 -7.94 1.99 -21.02
C LEU A 182 -8.05 0.45 -20.96
N SER A 183 -8.60 -0.20 -22.00
CA SER A 183 -8.94 -1.63 -21.97
C SER A 183 -7.73 -2.55 -22.14
N LYS A 184 -6.72 -2.14 -22.91
CA LYS A 184 -5.49 -2.89 -23.15
C LYS A 184 -4.36 -2.25 -22.35
N GLN A 185 -3.88 -2.94 -21.33
CA GLN A 185 -2.77 -2.49 -20.51
C GLN A 185 -1.72 -3.59 -20.42
N ASN A 186 -0.48 -3.28 -20.83
CA ASN A 186 0.65 -4.18 -20.70
C ASN A 186 1.16 -4.17 -19.25
N ILE A 187 1.49 -5.35 -18.73
CA ILE A 187 2.00 -5.51 -17.37
C ILE A 187 3.40 -4.93 -17.19
N GLN A 188 4.24 -5.04 -18.22
CA GLN A 188 5.62 -4.52 -18.20
C GLN A 188 5.62 -2.99 -18.19
N ASP A 189 4.83 -2.37 -19.07
CA ASP A 189 4.68 -0.91 -19.17
C ASP A 189 4.19 -0.30 -17.85
N ARG A 190 3.22 -0.95 -17.21
CA ARG A 190 2.71 -0.54 -15.88
C ARG A 190 3.75 -0.67 -14.76
N TYR A 191 4.63 -1.68 -14.84
CA TYR A 191 5.68 -1.88 -13.84
C TYR A 191 6.83 -0.88 -13.99
N HIS A 192 7.27 -0.62 -15.22
CA HIS A 192 8.32 0.34 -15.51
C HIS A 192 7.83 1.79 -15.49
N GLY A 193 6.50 2.02 -15.42
CA GLY A 193 5.91 3.34 -15.40
C GLY A 193 6.02 4.07 -16.74
N VAL A 194 6.07 3.33 -17.85
CA VAL A 194 6.17 3.89 -19.20
C VAL A 194 4.85 3.67 -19.92
N ASN A 195 4.29 4.73 -20.50
CA ASN A 195 3.07 4.66 -21.31
C ASN A 195 1.87 3.98 -20.60
N ASP A 196 1.69 4.18 -19.28
CA ASP A 196 0.49 3.70 -18.60
C ASP A 196 -0.68 4.68 -18.85
N PRO A 197 -1.74 4.28 -19.57
CA PRO A 197 -2.86 5.17 -19.89
C PRO A 197 -3.68 5.54 -18.65
N VAL A 198 -3.67 4.70 -17.60
CA VAL A 198 -4.30 5.02 -16.31
C VAL A 198 -3.51 6.12 -15.63
N ALA A 199 -2.18 6.00 -15.58
CA ALA A 199 -1.32 7.01 -14.99
C ALA A 199 -1.44 8.36 -15.72
N ALA A 200 -1.44 8.35 -17.06
CA ALA A 200 -1.62 9.56 -17.86
C ALA A 200 -2.95 10.28 -17.52
N LYS A 201 -4.04 9.52 -17.35
CA LYS A 201 -5.33 10.08 -16.94
C LYS A 201 -5.31 10.67 -15.53
N LEU A 202 -4.61 10.03 -14.58
CA LEU A 202 -4.47 10.54 -13.21
C LEU A 202 -3.62 11.82 -13.18
N LEU A 203 -2.50 11.85 -13.91
CA LEU A 203 -1.64 13.02 -14.00
C LEU A 203 -2.37 14.21 -14.65
N ARG A 204 -3.14 13.98 -15.71
CA ARG A 204 -3.99 15.02 -16.31
C ARG A 204 -5.01 15.57 -15.31
N LYS A 205 -5.67 14.68 -14.58
CA LYS A 205 -6.63 15.06 -13.53
C LYS A 205 -5.96 15.89 -12.43
N ALA A 206 -4.72 15.56 -12.05
CA ALA A 206 -3.97 16.34 -11.07
C ALA A 206 -3.64 17.75 -11.59
N GLY A 207 -3.22 17.88 -12.85
CA GLY A 207 -2.99 19.18 -13.48
C GLY A 207 -4.25 20.06 -13.54
N GLU A 208 -5.39 19.46 -13.86
CA GLU A 208 -6.70 20.15 -13.83
C GLU A 208 -7.07 20.62 -12.41
N MET A 209 -6.75 19.85 -11.37
CA MET A 209 -7.02 20.25 -9.97
C MET A 209 -6.15 21.43 -9.51
N GLU A 210 -4.86 21.44 -9.85
CA GLU A 210 -3.96 22.55 -9.49
C GLU A 210 -4.37 23.86 -10.19
N THR A 211 -4.79 23.78 -11.46
CA THR A 211 -5.28 24.94 -12.21
C THR A 211 -6.63 25.46 -11.74
N ALA A 212 -7.54 24.57 -11.30
CA ALA A 212 -8.82 24.97 -10.70
C ALA A 212 -8.64 25.63 -9.32
N GLY A 213 -7.72 25.11 -8.49
CA GLY A 213 -7.41 25.70 -7.18
C GLY A 213 -6.84 27.12 -7.27
N GLY A 214 -6.10 27.43 -8.35
CA GLY A 214 -5.61 28.79 -8.62
C GLY A 214 -6.74 29.78 -8.93
N LYS A 215 -7.75 29.35 -9.70
CA LYS A 215 -8.94 30.18 -9.98
C LYS A 215 -9.77 30.40 -8.72
N ASP A 216 -9.84 29.41 -7.82
CA ASP A 216 -10.53 29.57 -6.55
C ASP A 216 -9.77 30.48 -5.57
N GLN A 217 -8.44 30.49 -5.60
CA GLN A 217 -7.65 31.48 -4.86
C GLN A 217 -7.80 32.88 -5.44
N GLU A 218 -7.87 33.01 -6.76
CA GLU A 218 -8.12 34.29 -7.45
C GLU A 218 -9.52 34.82 -7.12
N TRP A 219 -10.58 33.99 -7.15
CA TRP A 219 -11.93 34.37 -6.71
C TRP A 219 -11.98 34.73 -5.22
N ARG A 220 -11.32 33.96 -4.34
CA ARG A 220 -11.24 34.26 -2.89
C ARG A 220 -10.47 35.54 -2.60
N SER A 221 -9.44 35.82 -3.39
CA SER A 221 -8.65 37.05 -3.29
C SER A 221 -9.45 38.25 -3.81
N ASN A 222 -10.28 38.05 -4.85
CA ASN A 222 -11.16 39.08 -5.42
C ASN A 222 -12.41 39.35 -4.55
N LEU A 223 -12.81 38.39 -3.71
CA LEU A 223 -13.80 38.57 -2.64
C LEU A 223 -13.23 39.15 -1.34
N GLY A 224 -11.98 39.63 -1.34
CA GLY A 224 -11.36 40.34 -0.22
C GLY A 224 -11.98 41.71 0.12
N GLY A 225 -13.16 42.04 -0.40
CA GLY A 225 -13.95 43.22 -0.06
C GLY A 225 -15.16 42.87 0.79
N GLY A 226 -14.98 42.64 2.09
CA GLY A 226 -16.10 42.61 3.04
C GLY A 226 -16.13 41.44 4.02
N ILE A 227 -15.08 41.29 4.85
CA ILE A 227 -15.26 40.66 6.15
C ILE A 227 -15.96 41.71 7.04
N PRO A 228 -17.17 41.48 7.58
CA PRO A 228 -17.74 42.39 8.57
C PRO A 228 -16.83 42.44 9.79
N ARG A 229 -16.32 43.65 10.04
CA ARG A 229 -15.36 44.02 11.07
C ARG A 229 -16.03 44.10 12.44
N ALA A 230 -16.63 43.00 12.90
CA ALA A 230 -17.19 42.88 14.24
C ALA A 230 -16.70 41.58 14.87
N LEU A 231 -15.46 41.62 15.37
CA LEU A 231 -14.89 40.80 16.45
C LEU A 231 -13.39 41.15 16.57
N GLY A 232 -13.09 42.39 16.97
CA GLY A 232 -11.91 42.68 17.79
C GLY A 232 -12.44 42.84 19.21
N SER A 233 -11.84 42.31 20.27
CA SER A 233 -10.42 42.33 20.57
C SER A 233 -10.13 41.37 21.72
N GLN A 234 -9.14 40.50 21.59
CA GLN A 234 -8.03 40.36 22.55
C GLN A 234 -7.12 39.22 22.09
N GLN A 235 -5.87 39.28 22.54
CA GLN A 235 -4.84 38.25 22.39
C GLN A 235 -3.98 38.33 21.12
N GLN A 236 -3.36 39.49 20.93
CA GLN A 236 -2.05 39.55 20.26
C GLN A 236 -1.10 40.41 21.08
N GLN A 237 -0.62 39.86 22.19
CA GLN A 237 0.63 40.25 22.83
C GLN A 237 1.27 38.95 23.34
N HIS A 238 2.60 38.88 23.32
CA HIS A 238 3.50 37.78 23.71
C HIS A 238 4.25 37.10 22.55
N LEU A 239 4.95 37.88 21.75
CA LEU A 239 6.32 37.52 21.35
C LEU A 239 7.23 38.73 21.50
N HIS A 240 8.41 38.49 22.11
CA HIS A 240 9.49 39.40 22.50
C HIS A 240 9.37 40.10 23.86
N ARG A 241 10.04 39.55 24.89
CA ARG A 241 11.36 40.03 25.38
C ARG A 241 11.78 39.21 26.62
N GLY A 242 13.05 38.80 26.68
CA GLY A 242 13.58 37.93 27.71
C GLY A 242 14.14 38.62 28.97
N HIS A 243 14.55 37.75 29.89
CA HIS A 243 15.57 37.84 30.94
C HIS A 243 15.35 38.73 32.20
N GLU A 244 15.34 38.00 33.33
CA GLU A 244 15.97 38.26 34.64
C GLU A 244 15.19 38.73 35.89
N GLN A 245 15.33 37.83 36.90
CA GLN A 245 15.55 38.00 38.34
C GLN A 245 14.40 38.24 39.32
N SER A 246 14.32 37.27 40.27
CA SER A 246 14.04 37.41 41.71
C SER A 246 12.59 37.76 42.09
N SER A 247 11.88 37.13 43.03
CA SER A 247 12.17 36.20 44.13
C SER A 247 10.82 35.70 44.68
N SER A 248 10.81 34.50 45.31
CA SER A 248 10.04 34.12 46.52
C SER A 248 8.48 34.25 46.46
N ASN A 249 7.62 33.28 46.77
CA ASN A 249 7.60 31.97 47.41
C ASN A 249 6.29 31.32 46.94
N TYR A 250 6.21 30.00 46.71
CA TYR A 250 5.09 29.17 47.16
C TYR A 250 5.48 27.69 47.01
N PHE A 251 5.15 26.92 48.04
CA PHE A 251 5.58 25.56 48.37
C PHE A 251 5.30 24.49 47.29
N PRO A 252 6.18 23.48 47.09
CA PRO A 252 5.89 22.31 46.27
C PRO A 252 5.28 21.16 47.08
N VAL A 253 4.21 20.57 46.54
CA VAL A 253 3.59 19.32 47.05
C VAL A 253 4.31 18.12 46.42
N PRO A 254 4.60 17.03 47.16
CA PRO A 254 5.39 15.91 46.63
C PRO A 254 4.56 14.97 45.73
N ASN A 255 5.23 14.42 44.72
CA ASN A 255 4.74 13.35 43.85
C ASN A 255 5.05 11.97 44.48
N PRO A 256 4.09 11.04 44.63
CA PRO A 256 4.40 9.68 45.06
C PRO A 256 4.78 8.77 43.88
N SER A 257 5.94 8.15 44.04
CA SER A 257 6.55 7.14 43.19
C SER A 257 5.84 5.78 43.21
N ILE A 258 6.07 5.06 42.11
CA ILE A 258 5.83 3.65 41.79
C ILE A 258 6.21 2.68 42.93
N SER A 259 5.43 1.59 43.10
CA SER A 259 5.82 0.36 43.80
C SER A 259 5.31 -0.90 43.02
N PRO A 260 5.92 -2.10 43.22
CA PRO A 260 5.94 -3.20 42.25
C PRO A 260 4.73 -4.14 42.33
N PRO A 261 4.51 -5.04 41.33
CA PRO A 261 3.36 -5.94 41.33
C PRO A 261 3.52 -7.09 42.33
N SER A 262 2.47 -7.33 43.12
CA SER A 262 2.36 -8.45 44.07
C SER A 262 2.09 -9.77 43.37
N ILE A 263 2.86 -10.78 43.75
CA ILE A 263 2.69 -12.20 43.45
C ILE A 263 1.34 -12.68 44.00
N TYR A 264 0.44 -13.18 43.14
CA TYR A 264 -0.76 -13.90 43.58
C TYR A 264 -0.42 -15.39 43.79
N PRO A 265 -0.74 -16.00 44.94
CA PRO A 265 -0.65 -17.44 45.11
C PRO A 265 -1.90 -18.13 44.55
N SER A 266 -1.65 -19.24 43.84
CA SER A 266 -2.61 -20.19 43.30
C SER A 266 -3.58 -20.72 44.37
N MET A 267 -4.88 -20.62 44.12
CA MET A 267 -5.93 -21.31 44.87
C MET A 267 -6.19 -22.67 44.21
N ASP A 268 -5.38 -23.68 44.57
CA ASP A 268 -5.57 -25.07 44.16
C ASP A 268 -6.17 -25.89 45.33
N PRO A 269 -7.43 -26.37 45.24
CA PRO A 269 -8.12 -27.05 46.34
C PRO A 269 -7.63 -28.48 46.66
N GLN A 270 -6.63 -29.03 45.96
CA GLN A 270 -6.25 -30.45 46.11
C GLN A 270 -5.02 -30.72 47.00
N ARG A 271 -4.54 -29.73 47.76
CA ARG A 271 -3.30 -29.87 48.57
C ARG A 271 -3.43 -29.45 50.04
N MET A 272 -4.47 -29.91 50.74
CA MET A 272 -4.45 -29.98 52.20
C MET A 272 -4.49 -31.45 52.65
N GLY A 273 -3.32 -31.96 53.04
CA GLY A 273 -3.21 -33.17 53.83
C GLY A 273 -2.50 -32.86 55.15
N ALA A 274 -3.22 -32.98 56.25
CA ALA A 274 -2.73 -33.28 57.60
C ALA A 274 -3.94 -33.90 58.34
N VAL A 275 -3.99 -35.19 58.71
CA VAL A 275 -3.20 -35.87 59.78
C VAL A 275 -3.42 -35.12 61.11
N MET A 276 -3.93 -35.66 62.21
CA MET A 276 -4.31 -37.01 62.67
C MET A 276 -5.21 -36.84 63.92
N ARG A 277 -5.80 -37.95 64.38
CA ARG A 277 -6.20 -38.29 65.77
C ARG A 277 -6.17 -37.21 66.85
#